data_AF-A0A521K761-F1
#
_entry.id   AF-A0A521K761-F1
#
_cell.length_a   1.000
_cell.length_b   1.000
_cell.length_c   1.000
_cell.angle_alpha   90.00
_cell.angle_beta   90.00
_cell.angle_gamma   90.00
#
_symmetry.space_group_name_H-M   'P 1'
#
loop_
_entity.id
_entity.type
_entity.pdbx_description
1 polymer ?
#
loop_
_entity_poly.entity_id
_entity_poly.type
_entity_poly.pdbx_seq_one_letter_code
_entity_poly.pdbx_strand_id
1 'polypeptide(L)'
;MATSTTTKWKTISLEKECWFERGMETGADAYNTEGIGDRFIRVVDITESRDNPIFVDGIHTTKRAKKKDILLTLDGTVGAIRTGLEGIYSTGVRKV
;
A
#
# COMPACT_ATOMS: atom_id res chain seq x y z
N MET A 1 -34.83 12.94 -12.88
CA MET A 1 -35.37 11.57 -12.71
C MET A 1 -34.24 10.73 -12.10
N ALA A 2 -34.22 10.55 -10.78
CA ALA A 2 -33.24 9.68 -10.13
C ALA A 2 -33.87 8.29 -10.00
N THR A 3 -33.35 7.32 -10.76
CA THR A 3 -33.77 5.92 -10.65
C THR A 3 -33.22 5.34 -9.36
N SER A 4 -34.10 5.16 -8.37
CA SER A 4 -33.85 4.39 -7.16
C SER A 4 -33.58 2.92 -7.54
N THR A 5 -32.32 2.50 -7.51
CA THR A 5 -31.97 1.08 -7.55
C THR A 5 -32.07 0.53 -6.13
N THR A 6 -33.13 -0.22 -5.85
CA THR A 6 -33.33 -1.05 -4.65
C THR A 6 -32.38 -2.26 -4.67
N THR A 7 -31.07 -2.04 -4.66
CA THR A 7 -30.10 -3.10 -4.41
C THR A 7 -30.11 -3.43 -2.91
N LYS A 8 -30.50 -4.67 -2.58
CA LYS A 8 -30.31 -5.23 -1.23
C LYS A 8 -28.82 -5.49 -1.03
N TRP A 9 -28.10 -4.52 -0.48
CA TRP A 9 -26.71 -4.69 -0.07
C TRP A 9 -26.62 -5.72 1.07
N LYS A 10 -25.65 -6.62 0.97
CA LYS A 10 -25.36 -7.61 2.01
C LYS A 10 -24.10 -7.19 2.75
N THR A 11 -24.16 -7.19 4.08
CA THR A 11 -22.96 -7.03 4.91
C THR A 11 -22.12 -8.29 4.84
N ILE A 12 -20.83 -8.14 4.54
CA ILE A 12 -19.85 -9.22 4.51
C ILE A 12 -18.58 -8.80 5.25
N SER A 13 -17.92 -9.76 5.90
CA SER A 13 -16.59 -9.54 6.50
C SER A 13 -15.55 -9.44 5.39
N LEU A 14 -14.69 -8.42 5.43
CA LEU A 14 -13.61 -8.21 4.47
C LEU A 14 -12.70 -9.44 4.34
N GLU A 15 -12.42 -10.13 5.43
CA GLU A 15 -11.55 -11.33 5.45
C GLU A 15 -12.09 -12.50 4.58
N LYS A 16 -13.37 -12.47 4.20
CA LYS A 16 -13.99 -13.49 3.34
C LYS A 16 -13.76 -13.24 1.85
N GLU A 17 -13.51 -11.99 1.47
CA GLU A 17 -13.41 -11.56 0.07
C GLU A 17 -12.03 -10.98 -0.27
N CYS A 18 -11.22 -10.66 0.75
CA CYS A 18 -9.95 -9.94 0.59
C CYS A 18 -8.82 -10.67 1.31
N TRP A 19 -7.64 -10.70 0.66
CA TRP A 19 -6.42 -11.23 1.24
C TRP A 19 -5.47 -10.08 1.59
N PHE A 20 -5.11 -9.95 2.87
CA PHE A 20 -4.23 -8.88 3.32
C PHE A 20 -2.78 -9.36 3.38
N GLU A 21 -1.93 -8.81 2.53
CA GLU A 21 -0.51 -9.15 2.50
C GLU A 21 0.32 -8.06 3.19
N ARG A 22 0.97 -8.40 4.31
CA ARG A 22 1.93 -7.52 5.01
C ARG A 22 3.21 -7.31 4.19
N GLY A 23 3.71 -6.08 4.19
CA GLY A 23 4.97 -5.68 3.56
C GLY A 23 6.20 -6.16 4.32
N MET A 24 7.35 -5.52 4.07
CA MET A 24 8.62 -5.87 4.68
C MET A 24 9.37 -4.66 5.22
N GLU A 25 10.38 -4.88 6.06
CA GLU A 25 11.32 -3.84 6.49
C GLU A 25 12.69 -4.06 5.84
N THR A 26 13.39 -2.98 5.51
CA THR A 26 14.74 -3.03 4.92
C THR A 26 15.79 -2.29 5.75
N GLY A 27 15.42 -1.70 6.89
CA GLY A 27 16.28 -0.74 7.62
C GLY A 27 16.34 0.61 6.91
N ALA A 28 16.56 1.70 7.67
CA ALA A 28 16.60 3.05 7.11
C ALA A 28 17.92 3.37 6.39
N ASP A 29 18.97 2.64 6.73
CA ASP A 29 20.30 2.65 6.11
C ASP A 29 20.29 2.12 4.67
N ALA A 30 19.31 1.30 4.30
CA ALA A 30 19.13 0.81 2.93
C ALA A 30 18.44 1.81 1.99
N TYR A 31 17.94 2.94 2.51
CA TYR A 31 17.19 3.91 1.71
C TYR A 31 18.12 4.82 0.88
N ASN A 32 17.72 5.06 -0.35
CA ASN A 32 18.27 6.14 -1.16
C ASN A 32 17.16 7.03 -1.75
N THR A 33 17.49 8.29 -1.99
CA THR A 33 16.64 9.27 -2.69
C THR A 33 17.08 9.49 -4.14
N GLU A 34 18.09 8.75 -4.59
CA GLU A 34 18.68 8.87 -5.94
C GLU A 34 17.86 8.12 -7.00
N GLY A 35 16.86 7.34 -6.58
CA GLY A 35 16.02 6.55 -7.50
C GLY A 35 16.64 5.21 -7.87
N ILE A 36 17.65 4.74 -7.13
CA ILE A 36 18.37 3.51 -7.43
C ILE A 36 17.59 2.32 -6.87
N GLY A 37 17.35 1.32 -7.71
CA GLY A 37 16.63 0.11 -7.36
C GLY A 37 15.11 0.28 -7.40
N ASP A 38 14.43 -0.34 -6.44
CA ASP A 38 12.98 -0.39 -6.37
C ASP A 38 12.39 0.68 -5.49
N ARG A 39 11.25 1.24 -5.90
CA ARG A 39 10.46 2.15 -5.06
C ARG A 39 10.04 1.43 -3.76
N PHE A 40 10.31 2.06 -2.61
CA PHE A 40 9.92 1.55 -1.29
C PHE A 40 8.79 2.39 -0.66
N ILE A 41 7.56 1.92 -0.81
CA ILE A 41 6.33 2.58 -0.38
C ILE A 41 6.19 2.50 1.14
N ARG A 42 6.14 3.65 1.80
CA ARG A 42 5.92 3.82 3.23
C ARG A 42 4.52 4.36 3.53
N VAL A 43 4.16 4.38 4.80
CA VAL A 43 2.95 5.03 5.32
C VAL A 43 2.81 6.49 4.85
N VAL A 44 3.91 7.27 4.87
CA VAL A 44 3.89 8.68 4.43
C VAL A 44 3.57 8.84 2.95
N ASP A 45 3.88 7.82 2.15
CA ASP A 45 3.60 7.80 0.72
C ASP A 45 2.12 7.47 0.44
N ILE A 46 1.44 6.74 1.35
CA ILE A 46 0.00 6.48 1.24
C ILE A 46 -0.81 7.68 1.73
N THR A 47 -0.37 8.33 2.80
CA THR A 47 -1.06 9.50 3.36
C THR A 47 -0.79 10.79 2.61
N GLU A 48 0.14 10.79 1.65
CA GLU A 48 0.61 11.98 0.92
C GLU A 48 1.06 13.12 1.85
N SER A 49 1.47 12.78 3.07
CA SER A 49 1.89 13.76 4.07
C SER A 49 3.24 14.40 3.74
N ARG A 50 4.03 13.78 2.86
CA ARG A 50 5.29 14.28 2.32
C ARG A 50 5.50 13.75 0.91
N ASP A 51 6.04 14.59 0.03
CA ASP A 51 6.51 14.18 -1.29
C ASP A 51 8.04 13.99 -1.25
N ASN A 52 8.47 12.81 -0.80
CA ASN A 52 9.88 12.41 -0.82
C ASN A 52 10.01 10.91 -1.07
N PRO A 53 9.92 10.48 -2.34
CA PRO A 53 10.07 9.08 -2.72
C PRO A 53 11.41 8.50 -2.25
N ILE A 54 11.36 7.29 -1.70
CA ILE A 54 12.56 6.53 -1.34
C ILE A 54 12.62 5.19 -2.07
N PHE A 55 13.83 4.73 -2.27
CA PHE A 55 14.15 3.54 -3.04
C PHE A 55 15.11 2.65 -2.26
N VAL A 56 15.12 1.36 -2.60
CA VAL A 56 15.99 0.33 -2.03
C VAL A 56 16.57 -0.52 -3.16
N ASP A 57 17.85 -0.84 -3.09
CA ASP A 57 18.52 -1.65 -4.12
C ASP A 57 18.83 -3.07 -3.61
N GLY A 58 18.90 -4.03 -4.52
CA GLY A 58 19.29 -5.41 -4.21
C GLY A 58 18.29 -6.23 -3.39
N ILE A 59 17.03 -5.78 -3.24
CA ILE A 59 16.03 -6.48 -2.44
C ILE A 59 15.22 -7.49 -3.27
N HIS A 60 15.47 -8.78 -3.05
CA HIS A 60 14.66 -9.87 -3.60
C HIS A 60 13.48 -10.21 -2.68
N THR A 61 12.28 -9.82 -3.08
CA THR A 61 11.06 -10.02 -2.27
C THR A 61 9.81 -10.17 -3.15
N THR A 62 8.83 -10.91 -2.64
CA THR A 62 7.47 -10.97 -3.21
C THR A 62 6.56 -9.85 -2.72
N LYS A 63 7.01 -9.07 -1.72
CA LYS A 63 6.26 -7.95 -1.11
C LYS A 63 6.24 -6.72 -2.01
N ARG A 64 5.66 -6.87 -3.19
CA ARG A 64 5.55 -5.85 -4.23
C ARG A 64 4.09 -5.56 -4.54
N ALA A 65 3.78 -4.28 -4.64
CA ALA A 65 2.50 -3.75 -5.09
C ALA A 65 2.62 -3.33 -6.56
N LYS A 66 1.53 -3.49 -7.30
CA LYS A 66 1.31 -2.99 -8.66
C LYS A 66 0.28 -1.87 -8.60
N LYS A 67 0.24 -1.04 -9.64
CA LYS A 67 -0.70 0.09 -9.73
C LYS A 67 -2.18 -0.25 -9.49
N LYS A 68 -2.59 -1.48 -9.78
CA LYS A 68 -3.97 -1.95 -9.62
C LYS A 68 -4.31 -2.46 -8.21
N ASP A 69 -3.30 -2.68 -7.38
CA ASP A 69 -3.48 -3.22 -6.04
C ASP A 69 -3.96 -2.10 -5.09
N ILE A 70 -4.63 -2.47 -4.01
CA ILE A 70 -5.10 -1.52 -2.99
C ILE A 70 -4.11 -1.55 -1.83
N LEU A 71 -3.59 -0.39 -1.43
CA LEU A 71 -2.72 -0.26 -0.26
C LEU A 71 -3.45 0.41 0.88
N LEU A 72 -3.37 -0.20 2.07
CA LEU A 72 -3.99 0.23 3.31
C LEU A 72 -2.93 0.38 4.41
N THR A 73 -2.98 1.44 5.18
CA THR A 73 -2.12 1.61 6.36
C THR A 73 -2.77 1.00 7.61
N LEU A 74 -2.00 0.19 8.33
CA LEU A 74 -2.41 -0.37 9.63
C LEU A 74 -1.47 0.04 10.78
N ASP A 75 -0.37 0.74 10.48
CA ASP A 75 0.52 1.35 11.47
C ASP A 75 0.65 2.87 11.19
N GLY A 76 0.97 3.64 12.24
CA GLY A 76 1.03 5.11 12.15
C GLY A 76 -0.35 5.73 11.94
N THR A 77 -0.61 6.31 10.76
CA THR A 77 -1.94 6.81 10.38
C THR A 77 -2.80 5.66 9.87
N VAL A 78 -3.56 5.02 10.75
CA VAL A 78 -4.40 3.86 10.41
C VAL A 78 -5.57 4.25 9.48
N GLY A 79 -5.87 3.40 8.50
CA GLY A 79 -7.07 3.53 7.67
C GLY A 79 -6.90 4.37 6.40
N ALA A 80 -5.69 4.85 6.10
CA ALA A 80 -5.42 5.54 4.84
C ALA A 80 -5.32 4.52 3.70
N ILE A 81 -5.97 4.82 2.57
CA ILE A 81 -6.08 3.93 1.41
C ILE A 81 -5.54 4.65 0.18
N ARG A 82 -4.72 3.96 -0.62
CA ARG A 82 -4.24 4.47 -1.91
C ARG A 82 -4.11 3.36 -2.94
N THR A 83 -4.42 3.69 -4.18
CA THR A 83 -4.18 2.86 -5.38
C THR A 83 -3.21 3.58 -6.31
N GLY A 84 -2.74 2.92 -7.37
CA GLY A 84 -1.87 3.54 -8.38
C GLY A 84 -0.38 3.55 -8.03
N LEU A 85 0.01 3.07 -6.85
CA LEU A 85 1.41 2.94 -6.44
C LEU A 85 1.99 1.59 -6.88
N GLU A 86 3.28 1.57 -7.22
CA GLU A 86 4.03 0.38 -7.61
C GLU A 86 5.39 0.36 -6.92
N GLY A 87 5.79 -0.79 -6.39
CA GLY A 87 7.04 -0.95 -5.65
C GLY A 87 6.94 -1.92 -4.47
N ILE A 88 8.05 -2.07 -3.75
CA ILE A 88 8.11 -2.77 -2.47
C ILE A 88 7.40 -1.90 -1.43
N TYR A 89 6.78 -2.49 -0.40
CA TYR A 89 6.05 -1.73 0.62
C TYR A 89 6.41 -2.12 2.05
N SER A 90 6.35 -1.14 2.96
CA SER A 90 6.78 -1.28 4.35
C SER A 90 5.83 -2.13 5.18
N THR A 91 6.25 -2.59 6.37
CA THR A 91 5.38 -3.43 7.22
C THR A 91 4.17 -2.71 7.78
N GLY A 92 4.17 -1.37 7.76
CA GLY A 92 3.01 -0.53 8.11
C GLY A 92 1.91 -0.52 7.06
N VAL A 93 2.15 -1.14 5.90
CA VAL A 93 1.24 -1.21 4.77
C VAL A 93 0.74 -2.64 4.56
N ARG A 94 -0.54 -2.78 4.22
CA ARG A 94 -1.15 -4.00 3.68
C ARG A 94 -1.52 -3.76 2.23
N LYS A 95 -1.16 -4.72 1.39
CA LYS A 95 -1.72 -4.86 0.06
C LYS A 95 -2.95 -5.75 0.15
N VAL A 96 -4.02 -5.33 -0.51
CA VAL A 96 -5.28 -6.08 -0.69
C VAL A 96 -5.47 -6.40 -2.15
#